data_AF-A0A8I2BIA8-F1
#
_entry.id   AF-A0A8I2BIA8-F1
#
_cell.length_a   1.000
_cell.length_b   1.000
_cell.length_c   1.000
_cell.angle_alpha   90.00
_cell.angle_beta   90.00
_cell.angle_gamma   90.00
#
_symmetry.space_group_name_H-M   'P 1'
#
loop_
_entity.id
_entity.type
_entity.pdbx_description
1 polymer ?
#
loop_
_entity_poly.entity_id
_entity_poly.type
_entity_poly.pdbx_seq_one_letter_code
_entity_poly.pdbx_strand_id
1 'polypeptide(L)'
;MEEKLYRTIGKVTEEKYESLRSKLGDDTATEQDRQHVELLEEIMALAKNRLSVAKNEQIAEKGGDVWVERTSETHYPHIRLHGGALEDDPPMLNL
;
A
#
# COMPACT_ATOMS: atom_id res chain seq x y z
N MET A 1 -15.95 1.96 -15.48
CA MET A 1 -16.74 1.25 -14.43
C MET A 1 -15.83 0.76 -13.32
N GLU A 2 -14.69 0.17 -13.67
CA GLU A 2 -13.66 -0.33 -12.74
C GLU A 2 -13.07 0.74 -11.82
N GLU A 3 -12.73 1.94 -12.33
CA GLU A 3 -12.21 3.01 -11.46
C GLU A 3 -13.20 3.40 -10.35
N LYS A 4 -14.49 3.50 -10.69
CA LYS A 4 -15.56 3.78 -9.73
C LYS A 4 -15.68 2.64 -8.70
N LEU A 5 -15.54 1.40 -9.15
CA LEU A 5 -15.54 0.22 -8.27
C LEU A 5 -14.35 0.27 -7.31
N TYR A 6 -13.12 0.47 -7.79
CA TYR A 6 -11.93 0.52 -6.93
C TYR A 6 -11.96 1.67 -5.93
N ARG A 7 -12.42 2.86 -6.36
CA ARG A 7 -12.65 3.99 -5.44
C ARG A 7 -13.69 3.65 -4.37
N THR A 8 -14.75 2.94 -4.75
CA THR A 8 -15.80 2.51 -3.81
C THR A 8 -15.26 1.47 -2.82
N ILE A 9 -14.48 0.49 -3.29
CA ILE A 9 -13.82 -0.51 -2.42
C ILE A 9 -12.93 0.19 -1.41
N GLY A 10 -12.04 1.08 -1.85
CA GLY A 10 -11.14 1.83 -0.95
C GLY A 10 -11.90 2.62 0.11
N LYS A 11 -12.98 3.31 -0.28
CA LYS A 11 -13.85 4.02 0.66
C LYS A 11 -14.50 3.08 1.69
N VAL A 12 -15.06 1.96 1.25
CA VAL A 12 -15.70 0.99 2.14
C VAL A 12 -14.67 0.33 3.08
N THR A 13 -13.44 0.10 2.61
CA THR A 13 -12.33 -0.39 3.44
C THR A 13 -12.00 0.59 4.56
N GLU A 14 -11.87 1.89 4.27
CA GLU A 14 -11.65 2.93 5.28
C GLU A 14 -12.81 3.02 6.28
N GLU A 15 -14.06 3.03 5.80
CA GLU A 15 -15.25 3.06 6.66
C GLU A 15 -15.32 1.84 7.60
N LYS A 16 -14.96 0.64 7.08
CA LYS A 16 -14.92 -0.58 7.89
C LYS A 16 -13.81 -0.51 8.94
N TYR A 17 -12.64 -0.01 8.58
CA TYR A 17 -11.53 0.17 9.51
C TYR A 17 -11.91 1.10 10.66
N GLU A 18 -12.49 2.27 10.36
CA GLU A 18 -12.94 3.22 11.39
C GLU A 18 -14.03 2.62 12.30
N SER A 19 -14.97 1.85 11.73
CA SER A 19 -15.99 1.15 12.51
C SER A 19 -15.38 0.15 13.51
N LEU A 20 -14.36 -0.60 13.11
CA LEU A 20 -13.68 -1.54 14.00
C LEU A 20 -12.79 -0.82 15.03
N ARG A 21 -12.13 0.26 14.63
CA ARG A 21 -11.36 1.13 15.54
C ARG A 21 -12.23 1.73 16.64
N SER A 22 -13.47 2.10 16.33
CA SER A 22 -14.45 2.53 17.33
C SER A 22 -14.72 1.43 18.36
N LYS A 23 -14.99 0.19 17.92
CA LYS A 23 -15.19 -0.95 18.85
C LYS A 23 -14.00 -1.21 19.75
N LEU A 24 -12.78 -1.03 19.24
CA LEU A 24 -11.54 -1.14 20.03
C LEU A 24 -11.47 -0.05 21.10
N GLY A 25 -11.84 1.18 20.75
CA GLY A 25 -11.91 2.30 21.70
C GLY A 25 -12.96 2.08 22.80
N ASP A 26 -14.08 1.44 22.46
CA ASP A 26 -15.18 1.14 23.38
C ASP A 26 -14.95 -0.15 24.22
N ASP A 27 -13.80 -0.83 24.07
CA ASP A 27 -13.46 -2.12 24.71
C ASP A 27 -14.52 -3.23 24.50
N THR A 28 -15.21 -3.19 23.36
CA THR A 28 -16.22 -4.19 22.95
C THR A 28 -15.73 -5.06 21.79
N ALA A 29 -14.49 -4.88 21.37
CA ALA A 29 -13.88 -5.60 20.26
C ALA A 29 -13.63 -7.07 20.61
N THR A 30 -14.03 -7.95 19.70
CA THR A 30 -13.63 -9.36 19.73
C THR A 30 -12.20 -9.52 19.23
N GLU A 31 -11.61 -10.70 19.44
CA GLU A 31 -10.30 -11.03 18.87
C GLU A 31 -10.30 -10.96 17.34
N GLN A 32 -11.40 -11.36 16.70
CA GLN A 32 -11.56 -11.26 15.26
C GLN A 32 -11.61 -9.80 14.79
N ASP A 33 -12.24 -8.89 15.55
CA ASP A 33 -12.23 -7.46 15.23
C ASP A 33 -10.79 -6.89 15.25
N ARG A 34 -9.94 -7.32 16.21
CA ARG A 34 -8.52 -6.92 16.29
C ARG A 34 -7.72 -7.35 15.06
N GLN A 35 -7.80 -8.64 14.71
CA GLN A 35 -7.12 -9.19 13.54
C GLN A 35 -7.56 -8.50 12.24
N HIS A 36 -8.85 -8.20 12.11
CA HIS A 36 -9.35 -7.46 10.96
C HIS A 36 -8.84 -6.02 10.90
N VAL A 37 -8.66 -5.35 12.04
CA VAL A 37 -8.08 -4.00 12.07
C VAL A 37 -6.64 -4.02 11.57
N GLU A 38 -5.83 -4.95 12.06
CA GLU A 38 -4.44 -5.10 11.62
C GLU A 38 -4.34 -5.38 10.11
N LEU A 39 -5.17 -6.29 9.60
CA LEU A 39 -5.21 -6.60 8.17
C LEU A 39 -5.62 -5.39 7.32
N LEU A 40 -6.65 -4.65 7.74
CA LEU A 40 -7.11 -3.46 7.02
C LEU A 40 -6.05 -2.35 7.05
N GLU A 41 -5.35 -2.19 8.18
CA GLU A 41 -4.24 -1.26 8.31
C GLU A 41 -3.10 -1.60 7.34
N GLU A 42 -2.72 -2.88 7.24
CA GLU A 42 -1.73 -3.36 6.28
C GLU A 42 -2.15 -3.08 4.83
N ILE A 43 -3.39 -3.42 4.46
CA ILE A 43 -3.93 -3.15 3.11
C ILE A 43 -3.88 -1.65 2.78
N MET A 44 -4.26 -0.79 3.71
CA MET A 44 -4.21 0.66 3.52
C MET A 44 -2.77 1.17 3.41
N ALA A 45 -1.83 0.63 4.20
CA ALA A 45 -0.42 0.98 4.13
C ALA A 45 0.18 0.60 2.76
N LEU A 46 -0.12 -0.60 2.26
CA LEU A 46 0.27 -1.07 0.93
C LEU A 46 -0.29 -0.18 -0.17
N ALA A 47 -1.58 0.18 -0.10
CA ALA A 47 -2.20 1.07 -1.08
C ALA A 47 -1.54 2.47 -1.09
N LYS A 48 -1.28 3.06 0.08
CA LYS A 48 -0.58 4.35 0.22
C LYS A 48 0.85 4.28 -0.32
N ASN A 49 1.54 3.18 -0.07
CA ASN A 49 2.88 2.95 -0.61
C ASN A 49 2.86 2.94 -2.14
N ARG A 50 1.96 2.16 -2.76
CA ARG A 50 1.82 2.11 -4.23
C ARG A 50 1.52 3.48 -4.85
N LEU A 51 0.61 4.26 -4.24
CA LEU A 51 0.33 5.63 -4.70
C LEU A 51 1.55 6.55 -4.60
N SER A 52 2.34 6.40 -3.55
CA SER A 52 3.57 7.17 -3.35
C SER A 52 4.63 6.79 -4.38
N VAL A 53 4.78 5.50 -4.69
CA VAL A 53 5.68 5.00 -5.74
C VAL A 53 5.31 5.59 -7.09
N ALA A 54 4.05 5.44 -7.51
CA ALA A 54 3.58 5.96 -8.79
C ALA A 54 3.79 7.48 -8.93
N LYS A 55 3.62 8.23 -7.83
CA LYS A 55 3.89 9.67 -7.80
C LYS A 55 5.38 9.98 -7.95
N ASN A 56 6.25 9.22 -7.29
CA ASN A 56 7.70 9.38 -7.40
C ASN A 56 8.18 9.07 -8.83
N GLU A 57 7.69 8.00 -9.46
CA GLU A 57 8.03 7.66 -10.85
C GLU A 57 7.66 8.81 -11.80
N GLN A 58 6.47 9.39 -11.67
CA GLN A 58 6.05 10.55 -12.47
C GLN A 58 6.93 11.79 -12.26
N ILE A 59 7.50 11.99 -11.07
CA ILE A 59 8.43 13.10 -10.79
C ILE A 59 9.78 12.81 -11.45
N ALA A 60 10.29 11.58 -11.35
CA ALA A 60 11.53 11.16 -11.98
C ALA A 60 11.48 11.30 -13.51
N GLU A 61 10.38 10.86 -14.15
CA GLU A 61 10.17 11.01 -15.60
C GLU A 61 10.22 12.47 -16.07
N LYS A 62 9.84 13.40 -15.19
CA LYS A 62 9.86 14.85 -15.45
C LYS A 62 11.19 15.52 -15.08
N GLY A 63 12.20 14.73 -14.69
CA GLY A 63 13.52 15.22 -14.29
C GLY A 63 13.53 15.93 -12.93
N GLY A 64 12.53 15.72 -12.08
CA GLY A 64 12.47 16.28 -10.73
C GLY A 64 13.23 15.43 -9.71
N ASP A 65 13.61 16.05 -8.59
CA ASP A 65 14.21 15.35 -7.46
C ASP A 65 13.17 14.46 -6.77
N VAL A 66 13.46 13.17 -6.69
CA VAL A 66 12.61 12.16 -6.05
C VAL A 66 13.17 11.74 -4.70
N TRP A 67 12.25 11.58 -3.73
CA TRP A 67 12.63 10.93 -2.48
C TRP A 67 12.73 9.43 -2.71
N VAL A 68 13.96 8.93 -2.63
CA VAL A 68 14.30 7.52 -2.76
C VAL A 68 15.05 7.11 -1.51
N GLU A 69 14.60 6.06 -0.84
CA GLU A 69 15.36 5.52 0.27
C GLU A 69 16.53 4.71 -0.28
N ARG A 70 17.71 5.32 -0.30
CA ARG A 70 18.94 4.66 -0.71
C ARG A 70 19.62 4.05 0.50
N THR A 71 19.77 2.73 0.51
CA THR A 71 20.60 2.03 1.51
C THR A 71 22.08 1.98 1.13
N SER A 72 22.45 2.35 -0.11
CA SER A 72 23.83 2.61 -0.53
C SER A 72 23.88 3.50 -1.80
N GLU A 73 25.05 4.08 -2.10
CA GLU A 73 25.29 4.88 -3.32
C GLU A 73 25.26 4.06 -4.62
N THR A 74 25.52 2.75 -4.54
CA THR A 74 25.51 1.82 -5.68
C THR A 74 24.16 1.13 -5.88
N HIS A 75 23.22 1.29 -4.94
CA HIS A 75 21.87 0.79 -5.13
C HIS A 75 21.15 1.71 -6.12
N TYR A 76 20.65 1.11 -7.20
CA TYR A 76 19.59 1.75 -7.98
C TYR A 76 18.50 2.20 -7.00
N PRO A 77 17.87 3.36 -7.20
CA PRO A 77 16.77 3.79 -6.37
C PRO A 77 15.63 2.79 -6.52
N HIS A 78 15.68 1.73 -5.73
CA HIS A 78 14.54 0.94 -5.38
C HIS A 78 13.71 1.90 -4.54
N ILE A 79 12.77 2.60 -5.18
CA ILE A 79 11.58 3.01 -4.46
C ILE A 79 11.15 1.72 -3.76
N ARG A 80 11.13 1.70 -2.43
CA ARG A 80 11.00 0.46 -1.65
C ARG A 80 9.74 -0.29 -2.12
N LEU A 81 9.93 -1.17 -3.10
CA LEU A 81 8.96 -2.04 -3.75
C LEU A 81 8.79 -3.26 -2.85
N HIS A 82 8.35 -2.98 -1.62
CA HIS A 82 7.58 -3.96 -0.88
C HIS A 82 6.15 -3.44 -0.73
N GLY A 83 5.68 -2.76 -1.79
CA GLY A 83 4.27 -2.51 -2.06
C GLY A 83 3.56 -3.77 -2.54
N GLY A 84 3.64 -4.86 -1.77
CA GLY A 84 2.80 -6.06 -1.87
C GLY A 84 2.68 -6.71 -3.26
N ALA A 85 3.23 -7.90 -3.42
CA ALA A 85 2.72 -9.00 -4.28
C ALA A 85 2.47 -8.79 -5.79
N LEU A 86 2.80 -7.65 -6.41
CA LEU A 86 2.61 -7.46 -7.87
C LEU A 86 3.91 -7.56 -8.69
N GLU A 87 5.08 -7.62 -8.06
CA GLU A 87 6.38 -7.68 -8.75
C GLU A 87 7.15 -9.00 -8.59
N ASP A 88 6.53 -10.04 -8.03
CA ASP A 88 7.07 -11.41 -8.11
C ASP A 88 6.56 -12.13 -9.37
N ASP A 89 6.61 -11.48 -10.53
CA ASP A 89 6.60 -12.25 -11.77
C ASP A 89 7.90 -13.07 -11.79
N PRO A 90 7.84 -14.42 -11.89
CA PRO A 90 9.03 -15.23 -11.87
C PRO A 90 9.96 -14.77 -13.00
N PRO A 91 11.29 -14.71 -12.78
CA PRO A 91 12.22 -14.37 -13.83
C PRO A 91 11.91 -15.30 -15.01
N MET A 92 11.59 -14.70 -16.16
CA MET A 92 11.51 -15.42 -17.42
C MET A 92 12.88 -16.07 -17.62
N LEU A 93 12.98 -17.34 -17.22
CA LEU A 93 14.07 -18.22 -17.58
C LEU A 93 14.01 -18.30 -19.11
N ASN A 94 14.84 -17.49 -19.77
CA ASN A 94 15.18 -17.69 -21.17
C ASN A 94 15.87 -19.06 -21.24
N LEU A 95 15.10 -20.10 -21.52
CA LEU A 95 15.56 -21.39 -22.04
C LEU A 95 15.88 -21.24 -23.53
#